data_AF-A0A836ST12-F1
#
_entry.id   AF-A0A836ST12-F1
#
_cell.length_a   1.000
_cell.length_b   1.000
_cell.length_c   1.000
_cell.angle_alpha   90.00
_cell.angle_beta   90.00
_cell.angle_gamma   90.00
#
_symmetry.space_group_name_H-M   'P 1'
#
loop_
_entity.id
_entity.type
_entity.pdbx_description
1 polymer ?
#
loop_
_entity_poly.entity_id
_entity_poly.type
_entity_poly.pdbx_seq_one_letter_code
_entity_poly.pdbx_strand_id
1 'polypeptide(L)'
;MKPMMQPISLGLGRGALAAVLGIVAAGCEVDSAEKAQRDVPIYVAGVYRHPSAGSLLVAQNTGEPIEQMDLRQDGDALEGIDNNGSIFRGRIDQVDGNVASFTIEGINTAGNEGTIAGTISVDGSTAVMRGTWIEDTLYSVVYGEAVVPSNVTCNLILTIADTTLTNGQSTTLSAANGTAPYTWSVSGPATLDSSSTTDPSNTLTYTGTNSQSVTVTVVDSRGCSDSGTIN
;
A
#
# COMPACT_ATOMS: atom_id res chain seq x y z
N MET A 1 -35.14 -3.17 -77.00
CA MET A 1 -36.27 -3.03 -76.05
C MET A 1 -35.70 -2.40 -74.79
N LYS A 2 -36.10 -1.25 -74.27
CA LYS A 2 -37.17 -0.29 -74.52
C LYS A 2 -36.62 1.07 -74.00
N PRO A 3 -37.09 2.22 -74.51
CA PRO A 3 -36.34 3.49 -74.53
C PRO A 3 -36.89 4.55 -73.55
N MET A 4 -36.28 5.75 -73.58
CA MET A 4 -36.80 7.06 -73.11
C MET A 4 -36.90 7.22 -71.56
N MET A 5 -36.70 8.40 -70.95
CA MET A 5 -37.09 9.76 -71.36
C MET A 5 -36.32 10.81 -70.53
N GLN A 6 -35.95 11.94 -71.17
CA GLN A 6 -35.62 13.23 -70.51
C GLN A 6 -36.93 13.98 -70.09
N PRO A 7 -36.91 15.28 -69.71
CA PRO A 7 -36.84 15.84 -68.35
C PRO A 7 -38.13 16.66 -67.99
N ILE A 8 -38.03 17.54 -66.97
CA ILE A 8 -38.90 18.71 -66.64
C ILE A 8 -39.92 18.48 -65.51
N SER A 9 -39.81 19.24 -64.42
CA SER A 9 -40.76 20.32 -64.09
C SER A 9 -40.49 20.93 -62.70
N LEU A 10 -40.36 22.25 -62.69
CA LEU A 10 -40.44 23.11 -61.52
C LEU A 10 -41.89 23.10 -60.98
N GLY A 11 -42.08 22.97 -59.68
CA GLY A 11 -43.39 23.10 -59.02
C GLY A 11 -43.24 23.74 -57.66
N LEU A 12 -43.50 25.05 -57.58
CA LEU A 12 -43.76 25.72 -56.31
C LEU A 12 -45.10 25.21 -55.75
N GLY A 13 -45.05 24.54 -54.60
CA GLY A 13 -46.23 24.17 -53.82
C GLY A 13 -45.96 24.42 -52.34
N ARG A 14 -46.57 25.48 -51.81
CA ARG A 14 -46.59 25.79 -50.37
C ARG A 14 -47.28 24.65 -49.62
N GLY A 15 -46.62 24.05 -48.64
CA GLY A 15 -47.18 23.02 -47.78
C GLY A 15 -46.40 22.86 -46.48
N ALA A 16 -46.98 23.40 -45.41
CA ALA A 16 -46.84 23.09 -43.99
C ALA A 16 -45.59 22.33 -43.45
N LEU A 17 -44.88 23.02 -42.54
CA LEU A 17 -44.58 22.62 -41.16
C LEU A 17 -44.04 21.18 -40.92
N ALA A 18 -42.72 21.05 -40.70
CA ALA A 18 -42.17 20.12 -39.72
C ALA A 18 -40.73 20.53 -39.35
N ALA A 19 -40.52 20.89 -38.08
CA ALA A 19 -39.20 21.05 -37.48
C ALA A 19 -38.57 19.65 -37.30
N VAL A 20 -37.31 19.49 -37.71
CA VAL A 20 -36.49 18.33 -37.35
C VAL A 20 -35.13 18.83 -36.88
N LEU A 21 -34.83 18.49 -35.63
CA LEU A 21 -33.62 18.71 -34.87
C LEU A 21 -32.38 18.12 -35.55
N GLY A 22 -31.22 18.70 -35.25
CA GLY A 22 -29.93 18.40 -35.86
C GLY A 22 -29.27 17.09 -35.42
N ILE A 23 -28.12 16.84 -36.04
CA ILE A 23 -27.10 15.92 -35.55
C ILE A 23 -25.77 16.63 -35.71
N VAL A 24 -25.30 17.25 -34.61
CA VAL A 24 -23.87 17.50 -34.41
C VAL A 24 -23.29 16.14 -34.06
N ALA A 25 -22.49 15.57 -34.95
CA ALA A 25 -21.66 14.42 -34.62
C ALA A 25 -20.58 14.89 -33.65
N ALA A 26 -20.93 14.97 -32.36
CA ALA A 26 -19.95 14.83 -31.31
C ALA A 26 -19.39 13.42 -31.48
N GLY A 27 -18.17 13.32 -32.00
CA GLY A 27 -17.41 12.10 -31.88
C GLY A 27 -17.36 11.79 -30.39
N CYS A 28 -17.95 10.68 -29.98
CA CYS A 28 -17.58 10.07 -28.73
C CYS A 28 -16.09 9.77 -28.87
N GLU A 29 -15.25 10.59 -28.26
CA GLU A 29 -13.98 10.11 -27.77
C GLU A 29 -14.34 8.94 -26.84
N VAL A 30 -14.21 7.74 -27.37
CA VAL A 30 -14.06 6.55 -26.54
C VAL A 30 -12.72 6.76 -25.86
N ASP A 31 -12.75 7.39 -24.68
CA ASP A 31 -11.63 7.40 -23.77
C ASP A 31 -11.11 5.96 -23.70
N SER A 32 -9.82 5.83 -23.97
CA SER A 32 -9.17 4.52 -23.98
C SER A 32 -9.44 3.87 -22.63
N ALA A 33 -9.94 2.63 -22.63
CA ALA A 33 -10.14 1.86 -21.43
C ALA A 33 -8.80 1.68 -20.72
N GLU A 34 -8.48 2.61 -19.82
CA GLU A 34 -7.40 2.52 -18.86
C GLU A 34 -7.65 1.22 -18.08
N LYS A 35 -6.67 0.30 -18.04
CA LYS A 35 -6.77 -0.84 -17.14
C LYS A 35 -6.93 -0.23 -15.75
N ALA A 36 -8.13 -0.38 -15.16
CA ALA A 36 -8.45 0.16 -13.85
C ALA A 36 -7.67 -0.63 -12.80
N GLN A 37 -6.41 -0.27 -12.62
CA GLN A 37 -5.59 -0.76 -11.54
C GLN A 37 -6.03 -0.04 -10.27
N ARG A 38 -6.30 -0.81 -9.21
CA ARG A 38 -6.77 -0.23 -7.95
C ARG A 38 -5.56 0.16 -7.11
N ASP A 39 -5.47 1.43 -6.73
CA ASP A 39 -4.49 1.85 -5.73
C ASP A 39 -4.75 1.12 -4.39
N VAL A 40 -3.69 0.58 -3.80
CA VAL A 40 -3.76 -0.08 -2.49
C VAL A 40 -2.80 0.60 -1.52
N PRO A 41 -3.20 0.82 -0.26
CA PRO A 41 -2.40 1.56 0.72
C PRO A 41 -1.30 0.70 1.36
N ILE A 42 -0.68 -0.19 0.58
CA ILE A 42 0.39 -1.08 1.01
C ILE A 42 1.30 -1.39 -0.17
N TYR A 43 2.60 -1.43 0.10
CA TYR A 43 3.68 -1.69 -0.81
C TYR A 43 4.39 -2.98 -0.41
N VAL A 44 4.25 -4.04 -1.19
CA VAL A 44 4.76 -5.37 -0.88
C VAL A 44 5.90 -5.79 -1.80
N ALA A 45 6.35 -4.92 -2.71
CA ALA A 45 7.40 -5.28 -3.65
C ALA A 45 8.76 -5.42 -2.98
N GLY A 46 9.45 -6.51 -3.28
CA GLY A 46 10.73 -6.89 -2.68
C GLY A 46 11.11 -8.32 -3.04
N VAL A 47 12.33 -8.71 -2.66
CA VAL A 47 12.85 -10.07 -2.90
C VAL A 47 12.55 -10.93 -1.67
N TYR A 48 11.55 -11.80 -1.78
CA TYR A 48 11.14 -12.71 -0.72
C TYR A 48 12.02 -13.95 -0.70
N ARG A 49 12.54 -14.28 0.48
CA ARG A 49 13.37 -15.48 0.74
C ARG A 49 13.06 -16.05 2.11
N HIS A 50 13.24 -17.35 2.30
CA HIS A 50 13.16 -17.91 3.63
C HIS A 50 14.32 -17.36 4.51
N PRO A 51 14.07 -16.90 5.75
CA PRO A 51 15.11 -16.28 6.59
C PRO A 51 16.14 -17.28 7.11
N SER A 52 15.77 -18.55 7.25
CA SER A 52 16.70 -19.63 7.59
C SER A 52 17.51 -20.06 6.36
N ALA A 53 18.84 -20.02 6.46
CA ALA A 53 19.74 -20.44 5.39
C ALA A 53 19.47 -21.90 4.95
N GLY A 54 19.45 -22.11 3.63
CA GLY A 54 19.22 -23.44 3.03
C GLY A 54 17.75 -23.90 3.03
N SER A 55 16.82 -23.08 3.52
CA SER A 55 15.38 -23.33 3.41
C SER A 55 14.81 -22.68 2.16
N LEU A 56 13.76 -23.27 1.59
CA LEU A 56 13.10 -22.81 0.38
C LEU A 56 11.97 -21.82 0.71
N LEU A 57 11.72 -20.86 -0.18
CA LEU A 57 10.54 -19.99 -0.11
C LEU A 57 9.27 -20.82 -0.27
N VAL A 58 9.27 -21.72 -1.26
CA VAL A 58 8.22 -22.73 -1.48
C VAL A 58 8.76 -24.08 -1.03
N ALA A 59 8.19 -24.65 0.02
CA ALA A 59 8.74 -25.83 0.67
C ALA A 59 8.85 -27.05 -0.27
N GLN A 60 7.87 -27.25 -1.15
CA GLN A 60 7.86 -28.32 -2.15
C GLN A 60 7.08 -27.85 -3.39
N ASN A 61 7.61 -28.14 -4.59
CA ASN A 61 6.90 -27.96 -5.86
C ASN A 61 7.28 -29.12 -6.81
N THR A 62 6.56 -29.32 -7.92
CA THR A 62 6.89 -30.41 -8.87
C THR A 62 8.07 -30.11 -9.80
N GLY A 63 8.49 -28.85 -9.91
CA GLY A 63 9.65 -28.41 -10.68
C GLY A 63 10.91 -28.25 -9.82
N GLU A 64 11.78 -27.37 -10.30
CA GLU A 64 13.02 -26.99 -9.61
C GLU A 64 12.71 -26.19 -8.33
N PRO A 65 13.54 -26.28 -7.28
CA PRO A 65 13.32 -25.57 -6.03
C PRO A 65 13.12 -24.06 -6.24
N ILE A 66 12.12 -23.49 -5.55
CA ILE A 66 11.88 -22.05 -5.49
C ILE A 66 12.40 -21.54 -4.15
N GLU A 67 13.60 -20.98 -4.18
CA GLU A 67 14.33 -20.41 -3.03
C GLU A 67 13.95 -18.96 -2.76
N GLN A 68 13.57 -18.24 -3.81
CA GLN A 68 13.26 -16.82 -3.74
C GLN A 68 12.25 -16.38 -4.80
N MET A 69 11.65 -15.23 -4.58
CA MET A 69 10.79 -14.55 -5.55
C MET A 69 10.97 -13.04 -5.47
N ASP A 70 11.36 -12.41 -6.58
CA ASP A 70 11.35 -10.96 -6.76
C ASP A 70 9.93 -10.52 -7.12
N LEU A 71 9.21 -9.97 -6.14
CA LEU A 71 7.84 -9.51 -6.31
C LEU A 71 7.83 -8.02 -6.66
N ARG A 72 7.16 -7.67 -7.74
CA ARG A 72 6.90 -6.31 -8.20
C ARG A 72 5.43 -6.00 -8.09
N GLN A 73 5.14 -4.73 -7.84
CA GLN A 73 3.78 -4.24 -7.63
C GLN A 73 3.54 -3.01 -8.48
N ASP A 74 2.35 -2.97 -9.09
CA ASP A 74 1.76 -1.80 -9.70
C ASP A 74 0.32 -1.72 -9.18
N GLY A 75 0.03 -0.78 -8.27
CA GLY A 75 -1.27 -0.73 -7.57
C GLY A 75 -1.61 -2.07 -6.92
N ASP A 76 -2.75 -2.67 -7.27
CA ASP A 76 -3.13 -4.01 -6.82
C ASP A 76 -2.58 -5.14 -7.68
N ALA A 77 -1.95 -4.88 -8.83
CA ALA A 77 -1.34 -5.90 -9.68
C ALA A 77 0.03 -6.34 -9.14
N LEU A 78 0.30 -7.64 -9.24
CA LEU A 78 1.55 -8.26 -8.82
C LEU A 78 2.20 -9.05 -9.97
N GLU A 79 3.52 -8.95 -10.07
CA GLU A 79 4.36 -9.83 -10.90
C GLU A 79 5.52 -10.35 -10.05
N GLY A 80 5.61 -11.68 -9.89
CA GLY A 80 6.72 -12.35 -9.22
C GLY A 80 7.64 -13.03 -10.24
N ILE A 81 8.96 -12.94 -10.04
CA ILE A 81 9.94 -13.73 -10.80
C ILE A 81 10.72 -14.59 -9.81
N ASP A 82 10.69 -15.91 -9.97
CA ASP A 82 11.43 -16.84 -9.11
C ASP A 82 12.93 -16.93 -9.48
N ASN A 83 13.71 -17.68 -8.69
CA ASN A 83 15.13 -17.96 -9.01
C ASN A 83 15.35 -18.79 -10.29
N ASN A 84 14.31 -19.41 -10.82
CA ASN A 84 14.36 -20.22 -12.03
C ASN A 84 13.98 -19.41 -13.28
N GLY A 85 13.56 -18.15 -13.11
CA GLY A 85 13.09 -17.26 -14.18
C GLY A 85 11.62 -17.45 -14.55
N SER A 86 10.87 -18.27 -13.81
CA SER A 86 9.43 -18.42 -13.99
C SER A 86 8.73 -17.14 -13.55
N ILE A 87 7.71 -16.72 -14.31
CA ILE A 87 6.96 -15.51 -14.02
C ILE A 87 5.58 -15.87 -13.49
N PHE A 88 5.24 -15.30 -12.35
CA PHE A 88 3.96 -15.41 -11.67
C PHE A 88 3.23 -14.07 -11.73
N ARG A 89 1.92 -14.08 -11.96
CA ARG A 89 1.12 -12.86 -12.04
C ARG A 89 -0.16 -13.00 -11.25
N GLY A 90 -0.63 -11.89 -10.70
CA GLY A 90 -1.89 -11.87 -9.99
C GLY A 90 -2.10 -10.54 -9.32
N ARG A 91 -2.68 -10.55 -8.12
CA ARG A 91 -3.15 -9.32 -7.48
C ARG A 91 -3.19 -9.39 -5.96
N ILE A 92 -3.23 -8.22 -5.35
CA ILE A 92 -3.65 -7.98 -3.98
C ILE A 92 -5.19 -7.97 -3.95
N ASP A 93 -5.78 -8.82 -3.11
CA ASP A 93 -7.22 -8.99 -3.04
C ASP A 93 -7.85 -7.98 -2.07
N GLN A 94 -7.48 -8.08 -0.78
CA GLN A 94 -7.94 -7.22 0.30
C GLN A 94 -6.75 -6.69 1.10
N VAL A 95 -6.86 -5.46 1.60
CA VAL A 95 -5.91 -4.86 2.54
C VAL A 95 -6.64 -4.55 3.85
N ASP A 96 -6.09 -5.00 4.97
CA ASP A 96 -6.53 -4.67 6.32
C ASP A 96 -5.33 -4.20 7.14
N GLY A 97 -5.25 -2.89 7.37
CA GLY A 97 -4.07 -2.26 7.97
C GLY A 97 -2.80 -2.55 7.15
N ASN A 98 -1.84 -3.23 7.78
CA ASN A 98 -0.57 -3.60 7.16
C ASN A 98 -0.55 -5.03 6.59
N VAL A 99 -1.71 -5.69 6.48
CA VAL A 99 -1.82 -7.04 5.95
C VAL A 99 -2.59 -7.01 4.63
N ALA A 100 -2.00 -7.58 3.60
CA ALA A 100 -2.62 -7.77 2.29
C ALA A 100 -2.83 -9.26 2.02
N SER A 101 -4.05 -9.67 1.66
CA SER A 101 -4.25 -10.96 0.99
C SER A 101 -3.86 -10.84 -0.48
N PHE A 102 -3.29 -11.89 -1.04
CA PHE A 102 -2.88 -11.90 -2.44
C PHE A 102 -2.98 -13.30 -3.04
N THR A 103 -3.08 -13.33 -4.37
CA THR A 103 -2.99 -14.53 -5.18
C THR A 103 -2.12 -14.25 -6.41
N ILE A 104 -1.17 -15.12 -6.72
CA ILE A 104 -0.38 -15.10 -7.96
C ILE A 104 -0.28 -16.51 -8.58
N GLU A 105 -0.29 -16.58 -9.90
CA GLU A 105 -0.31 -17.82 -10.67
C GLU A 105 0.79 -17.79 -11.73
N GLY A 106 1.43 -18.94 -11.99
CA GLY A 106 2.50 -19.06 -12.97
C GLY A 106 2.83 -20.51 -13.29
N ILE A 107 3.62 -20.72 -14.34
CA ILE A 107 4.05 -22.07 -14.75
C ILE A 107 5.42 -22.35 -14.15
N ASN A 108 5.56 -23.45 -13.43
CA ASN A 108 6.84 -23.90 -12.88
C ASN A 108 7.72 -24.57 -13.97
N THR A 109 8.96 -24.93 -13.63
CA THR A 109 9.89 -25.53 -14.59
C THR A 109 9.53 -26.96 -15.02
N ALA A 110 8.62 -27.63 -14.32
CA ALA A 110 8.03 -28.90 -14.76
C ALA A 110 6.86 -28.71 -15.76
N GLY A 111 6.45 -27.46 -16.03
CA GLY A 111 5.34 -27.14 -16.91
C GLY A 111 3.97 -27.19 -16.22
N ASN A 112 3.93 -27.36 -14.90
CA ASN A 112 2.69 -27.36 -14.12
C ASN A 112 2.36 -25.93 -13.66
N GLU A 113 1.07 -25.61 -13.62
CA GLU A 113 0.60 -24.37 -13.03
C GLU A 113 0.70 -24.45 -11.51
N GLY A 114 1.37 -23.44 -10.93
CA GLY A 114 1.49 -23.22 -9.51
C GLY A 114 0.81 -21.93 -9.10
N THR A 115 -0.08 -22.02 -8.11
CA THR A 115 -0.73 -20.88 -7.48
C THR A 115 -0.14 -20.63 -6.11
N ILE A 116 0.21 -19.39 -5.80
CA ILE A 116 0.50 -18.94 -4.44
C ILE A 116 -0.68 -18.10 -3.96
N ALA A 117 -1.33 -18.55 -2.91
CA ALA A 117 -2.37 -17.81 -2.21
C ALA A 117 -2.00 -17.61 -0.75
N GLY A 118 -2.15 -16.39 -0.23
CA GLY A 118 -1.76 -16.11 1.14
C GLY A 118 -1.89 -14.65 1.56
N THR A 119 -1.08 -14.28 2.55
CA THR A 119 -1.00 -12.92 3.10
C THR A 119 0.43 -12.41 3.09
N ILE A 120 0.59 -11.12 2.86
CA ILE A 120 1.81 -10.38 3.13
C ILE A 120 1.52 -9.39 4.25
N SER A 121 2.23 -9.50 5.36
CA SER A 121 2.21 -8.54 6.46
C SER A 121 3.43 -7.65 6.39
N VAL A 122 3.27 -6.34 6.54
CA VAL A 122 4.40 -5.40 6.56
C VAL A 122 4.54 -4.73 7.92
N ASP A 123 5.76 -4.71 8.45
CA ASP A 123 6.13 -3.98 9.64
C ASP A 123 7.40 -3.16 9.38
N GLY A 124 7.28 -1.83 9.42
CA GLY A 124 8.34 -0.92 8.99
C GLY A 124 8.75 -1.18 7.53
N SER A 125 9.99 -1.65 7.36
CA SER A 125 10.59 -2.03 6.07
C SER A 125 10.67 -3.56 5.88
N THR A 126 10.07 -4.35 6.76
CA THR A 126 10.11 -5.81 6.70
C THR A 126 8.74 -6.34 6.29
N ALA A 127 8.69 -7.08 5.20
CA ALA A 127 7.49 -7.80 4.77
C ALA A 127 7.64 -9.30 5.03
N VAL A 128 6.56 -9.94 5.47
CA VAL A 128 6.48 -11.39 5.71
C VAL A 128 5.37 -11.96 4.83
N MET A 129 5.74 -12.81 3.88
CA MET A 129 4.84 -13.59 3.04
C MET A 129 4.55 -14.94 3.69
N ARG A 130 3.27 -15.26 3.88
CA ARG A 130 2.79 -16.56 4.36
C ARG A 130 1.68 -17.05 3.46
N GLY A 131 1.77 -18.28 2.99
CA GLY A 131 0.74 -18.81 2.10
C GLY A 131 0.84 -20.30 1.85
N THR A 132 0.06 -20.72 0.86
CA THR A 132 0.06 -22.07 0.33
C THR A 132 0.44 -22.02 -1.14
N TRP A 133 1.33 -22.91 -1.52
CA TRP A 133 1.61 -23.26 -2.90
C TRP A 133 0.66 -24.39 -3.30
N ILE A 134 0.00 -24.22 -4.43
CA ILE A 134 -1.06 -25.11 -4.91
C ILE A 134 -0.74 -25.50 -6.35
N GLU A 135 -0.58 -26.80 -6.56
CA GLU A 135 -0.62 -27.46 -7.86
C GLU A 135 -1.74 -28.52 -7.83
N ASP A 136 -2.10 -29.09 -8.98
CA ASP A 136 -3.19 -30.08 -9.08
C ASP A 136 -3.05 -31.26 -8.10
N THR A 137 -1.82 -31.75 -7.90
CA THR A 137 -1.54 -32.92 -7.05
C THR A 137 -0.69 -32.62 -5.83
N LEU A 138 -0.33 -31.36 -5.58
CA LEU A 138 0.62 -30.99 -4.54
C LEU A 138 0.20 -29.69 -3.85
N TYR A 139 0.23 -29.72 -2.52
CA TYR A 139 0.07 -28.54 -1.67
C TYR A 139 1.30 -28.40 -0.79
N SER A 140 1.88 -27.20 -0.72
CA SER A 140 3.01 -26.94 0.17
C SER A 140 2.91 -25.58 0.85
N VAL A 141 3.76 -25.37 1.86
CA VAL A 141 3.87 -24.08 2.54
C VAL A 141 4.69 -23.11 1.70
N VAL A 142 4.28 -21.83 1.73
CA VAL A 142 5.09 -20.68 1.31
C VAL A 142 5.41 -19.84 2.52
N TYR A 143 6.69 -19.56 2.75
CA TYR A 143 7.16 -18.67 3.81
C TYR A 143 8.40 -17.91 3.37
N GLY A 144 8.34 -16.58 3.42
CA GLY A 144 9.48 -15.75 3.10
C GLY A 144 9.39 -14.35 3.69
N GLU A 145 10.54 -13.71 3.83
CA GLU A 145 10.69 -12.34 4.28
C GLU A 145 11.39 -11.51 3.20
N ALA A 146 11.04 -10.24 3.11
CA ALA A 146 11.64 -9.28 2.19
C ALA A 146 11.87 -7.94 2.88
N VAL A 147 12.89 -7.22 2.43
CA VAL A 147 13.00 -5.79 2.70
C VAL A 147 12.15 -5.05 1.65
N VAL A 148 11.23 -4.23 2.12
CA VAL A 148 10.35 -3.38 1.30
C VAL A 148 10.56 -1.91 1.68
N PRO A 149 10.32 -0.95 0.78
CA PRO A 149 10.14 0.45 1.14
C PRO A 149 9.23 0.59 2.35
N SER A 150 9.61 1.47 3.28
CA SER A 150 8.85 1.67 4.51
C SER A 150 7.41 2.04 4.18
N ASN A 151 6.47 1.18 4.56
CA ASN A 151 5.03 1.37 4.35
C ASN A 151 4.38 2.28 5.38
N VAL A 152 5.20 2.88 6.22
CA VAL A 152 4.73 3.64 7.36
C VAL A 152 4.27 5.01 6.86
N THR A 153 2.99 5.11 6.54
CA THR A 153 2.35 6.43 6.46
C THR A 153 2.30 6.98 7.89
N CYS A 154 3.19 7.93 8.17
CA CYS A 154 3.24 8.55 9.49
C CYS A 154 2.24 9.67 9.59
N ASN A 155 1.17 9.38 10.33
CA ASN A 155 0.15 10.34 10.75
C ASN A 155 0.16 10.54 12.27
N LEU A 156 1.21 10.08 12.95
CA LEU A 156 1.43 10.31 14.38
C LEU A 156 1.38 11.82 14.63
N ILE A 157 0.55 12.22 15.60
CA ILE A 157 0.41 13.61 16.02
C ILE A 157 0.75 13.71 17.50
N LEU A 158 1.68 14.60 17.82
CA LEU A 158 1.97 15.08 19.15
C LEU A 158 1.09 16.30 19.46
N THR A 159 0.33 16.22 20.54
CA THR A 159 -0.37 17.37 21.13
C THR A 159 0.23 17.69 22.48
N ILE A 160 0.62 18.94 22.67
CA ILE A 160 1.12 19.51 23.92
C ILE A 160 0.05 20.46 24.45
N ALA A 161 -0.53 20.16 25.62
CA ALA A 161 -1.67 20.93 26.15
C ALA A 161 -1.30 22.40 26.41
N ASP A 162 -0.17 22.61 27.10
CA ASP A 162 0.43 23.91 27.36
C ASP A 162 1.88 23.94 26.87
N THR A 163 2.19 24.88 25.96
CA THR A 163 3.52 25.07 25.38
C THR A 163 4.34 26.17 26.08
N THR A 164 3.83 26.71 27.19
CA THR A 164 4.51 27.74 27.98
C THR A 164 4.43 27.37 29.45
N LEU A 165 5.54 26.95 30.06
CA LEU A 165 5.59 26.50 31.44
C LEU A 165 6.59 27.31 32.25
N THR A 166 6.24 27.62 33.49
CA THR A 166 7.23 28.07 34.48
C THR A 166 7.75 26.90 35.31
N ASN A 167 8.88 27.08 35.99
CA ASN A 167 9.46 26.05 36.86
C ASN A 167 8.42 25.47 37.84
N GLY A 168 8.28 24.14 37.83
CA GLY A 168 7.35 23.39 38.67
C GLY A 168 5.93 23.23 38.10
N GLN A 169 5.61 23.84 36.95
CA GLN A 169 4.36 23.57 36.25
C GLN A 169 4.45 22.33 35.38
N SER A 170 3.31 21.67 35.15
CA SER A 170 3.22 20.45 34.34
C SER A 170 2.26 20.63 33.18
N THR A 171 2.52 19.92 32.09
CA THR A 171 1.67 19.82 30.90
C THR A 171 1.44 18.37 30.55
N THR A 172 0.30 18.08 29.90
CA THR A 172 0.02 16.77 29.34
C THR A 172 0.45 16.74 27.89
N LEU A 173 1.25 15.73 27.56
CA LEU A 173 1.63 15.33 26.22
C LEU A 173 0.70 14.19 25.79
N SER A 174 0.23 14.22 24.55
CA SER A 174 -0.62 13.16 24.02
C SER A 174 -0.25 12.82 22.57
N ALA A 175 -0.23 11.53 22.28
CA ALA A 175 -0.01 10.97 20.97
C ALA A 175 -1.34 10.51 20.38
N ALA A 176 -1.61 10.89 19.14
CA ALA A 176 -2.75 10.43 18.37
C ALA A 176 -2.29 9.74 17.07
N ASN A 177 -3.12 8.82 16.57
CA ASN A 177 -2.91 8.05 15.33
C ASN A 177 -1.65 7.16 15.26
N GLY A 178 -0.82 7.12 16.31
CA GLY A 178 0.30 6.19 16.41
C GLY A 178 -0.10 4.81 16.94
N THR A 179 0.88 3.90 16.96
CA THR A 179 0.74 2.55 17.53
C THR A 179 1.58 2.42 18.81
N ALA A 180 0.95 1.97 19.89
CA ALA A 180 1.65 1.70 21.14
C ALA A 180 2.63 0.51 21.02
N PRO A 181 3.70 0.44 21.82
CA PRO A 181 4.11 1.42 22.84
C PRO A 181 4.72 2.70 22.26
N TYR A 182 4.67 3.78 23.03
CA TYR A 182 5.25 5.08 22.66
C TYR A 182 6.55 5.33 23.42
N THR A 183 7.57 5.83 22.73
CA THR A 183 8.81 6.29 23.33
C THR A 183 8.85 7.81 23.29
N TRP A 184 8.88 8.41 24.47
CA TRP A 184 8.94 9.86 24.66
C TRP A 184 10.36 10.26 25.00
N SER A 185 10.85 11.36 24.42
CA SER A 185 12.14 11.94 24.75
C SER A 185 12.06 13.46 24.81
N VAL A 186 12.90 14.07 25.64
CA VAL A 186 13.03 15.51 25.76
C VAL A 186 14.48 15.88 25.55
N SER A 187 14.72 16.78 24.60
CA SER A 187 16.04 17.37 24.36
C SER A 187 16.03 18.85 24.71
N GLY A 188 17.07 19.31 25.39
CA GLY A 188 17.21 20.67 25.90
C GLY A 188 17.93 20.72 27.24
N PRO A 189 18.02 21.91 27.86
CA PRO A 189 18.69 22.09 29.14
C PRO A 189 17.94 21.49 30.33
N ALA A 190 16.69 21.06 30.13
CA ALA A 190 15.93 20.24 31.07
C ALA A 190 15.84 18.82 30.54
N THR A 191 16.09 17.85 31.40
CA THR A 191 15.85 16.42 31.12
C THR A 191 14.58 15.98 31.83
N LEU A 192 13.79 15.10 31.20
CA LEU A 192 12.96 14.17 31.96
C LEU A 192 13.88 13.37 32.90
N ASP A 193 13.37 12.93 34.05
CA ASP A 193 14.09 12.08 35.04
C ASP A 193 14.81 10.87 34.38
N SER A 194 14.33 10.47 33.19
CA SER A 194 15.08 9.65 32.23
C SER A 194 14.95 10.28 30.83
N SER A 195 16.06 10.39 30.09
CA SER A 195 16.12 11.01 28.75
C SER A 195 15.16 10.38 27.72
N SER A 196 14.64 9.19 28.01
CA SER A 196 13.51 8.60 27.30
C SER A 196 12.66 7.74 28.24
N THR A 197 11.34 7.83 28.13
CA THR A 197 10.40 6.89 28.80
C THR A 197 9.57 6.18 27.75
N THR A 198 9.49 4.85 27.87
CA THR A 198 8.55 4.03 27.08
C THR A 198 7.26 3.89 27.88
N ASP A 199 6.15 4.37 27.30
CA ASP A 199 4.83 4.34 27.92
C ASP A 199 3.88 3.49 27.06
N PRO A 200 3.20 2.47 27.64
CA PRO A 200 2.15 1.75 26.92
C PRO A 200 0.92 2.62 26.65
N SER A 201 0.74 3.72 27.39
CA SER A 201 -0.29 4.72 27.16
C SER A 201 0.16 5.77 26.14
N ASN A 202 -0.80 6.39 25.48
CA ASN A 202 -0.56 7.46 24.52
C ASN A 202 -0.42 8.84 25.18
N THR A 203 -0.22 8.92 26.49
CA THR A 203 -0.14 10.19 27.23
C THR A 203 1.05 10.20 28.18
N LEU A 204 1.72 11.34 28.31
CA LEU A 204 2.79 11.53 29.28
C LEU A 204 2.63 12.88 29.98
N THR A 205 2.96 12.95 31.28
CA THR A 205 3.04 14.24 31.98
C THR A 205 4.47 14.75 31.98
N TYR A 206 4.69 15.94 31.42
CA TYR A 206 5.96 16.64 31.51
C TYR A 206 5.87 17.73 32.58
N THR A 207 6.88 17.85 33.44
CA THR A 207 6.99 18.93 34.43
C THR A 207 8.21 19.78 34.10
N GLY A 208 8.01 21.08 33.89
CA GLY A 208 9.08 22.02 33.59
C GLY A 208 10.03 22.16 34.76
N THR A 209 11.32 21.92 34.53
CA THR A 209 12.37 22.01 35.56
C THR A 209 13.26 23.25 35.40
N ASN A 210 13.07 24.03 34.33
CA ASN A 210 13.77 25.29 34.10
C ASN A 210 12.90 26.27 33.28
N SER A 211 13.45 27.45 32.95
CA SER A 211 12.79 28.52 32.19
C SER A 211 13.32 28.64 30.76
N GLN A 212 13.79 27.52 30.18
CA GLN A 212 14.36 27.48 28.83
C GLN A 212 13.56 26.52 27.97
N SER A 213 13.47 26.81 26.67
CA SER A 213 12.72 25.98 25.74
C SER A 213 13.30 24.57 25.63
N VAL A 214 12.41 23.57 25.53
CA VAL A 214 12.74 22.17 25.30
C VAL A 214 11.98 21.62 24.10
N THR A 215 12.56 20.62 23.43
CA THR A 215 11.90 19.88 22.35
C THR A 215 11.48 18.52 22.86
N VAL A 216 10.19 18.24 22.80
CA VAL A 216 9.60 16.93 23.09
C VAL A 216 9.50 16.18 21.77
N THR A 217 9.90 14.91 21.76
CA THR A 217 9.70 13.99 20.64
C THR A 217 8.98 12.76 21.12
N VAL A 218 7.97 12.32 20.38
CA VAL A 218 7.30 11.03 20.59
C VAL A 218 7.55 10.14 19.39
N VAL A 219 7.85 8.87 19.64
CA VAL A 219 8.03 7.84 18.63
C VAL A 219 7.08 6.69 18.92
N ASP A 220 6.31 6.23 17.93
CA ASP A 220 5.42 5.08 18.07
C ASP A 220 6.16 3.75 17.79
N SER A 221 5.52 2.60 18.01
CA SER A 221 6.15 1.29 17.84
C SER A 221 6.50 0.94 16.38
N ARG A 222 5.91 1.65 15.41
CA ARG A 222 6.18 1.51 13.98
C ARG A 222 7.31 2.44 13.52
N GLY A 223 7.89 3.21 14.44
CA GLY A 223 8.96 4.16 14.17
C GLY A 223 8.51 5.52 13.63
N CYS A 224 7.21 5.83 13.65
CA CYS A 224 6.76 7.19 13.34
C CYS A 224 7.15 8.14 14.45
N SER A 225 7.57 9.35 14.09
CA SER A 225 7.93 10.39 15.06
C SER A 225 7.17 11.69 14.80
N ASP A 226 6.84 12.38 15.89
CA ASP A 226 6.40 13.78 15.86
C ASP A 226 7.06 14.56 17.01
N SER A 227 7.20 15.86 16.85
CA SER A 227 7.94 16.71 17.80
C SER A 227 7.33 18.09 17.96
N GLY A 228 7.51 18.68 19.15
CA GLY A 228 7.00 19.99 19.49
C GLY A 228 7.84 20.67 20.56
N THR A 229 7.62 21.97 20.73
CA THR A 229 8.42 22.80 21.65
C THR A 229 7.56 23.27 22.82
N ILE A 230 8.14 23.23 24.02
CA ILE A 230 7.64 23.89 25.23
C ILE A 230 8.62 25.01 25.56
N ASN A 231 8.11 26.18 25.91
CA ASN A 231 8.87 27.39 26.26
C ASN A 231 8.79 27.69 27.76
#